data_AF-A0A9D7CG67-F1
#
_entry.id   AF-A0A9D7CG67-F1
#
_cell.length_a   1.000
_cell.length_b   1.000
_cell.length_c   1.000
_cell.angle_alpha   90.00
_cell.angle_beta   90.00
_cell.angle_gamma   90.00
#
_symmetry.space_group_name_H-M   'P 1'
#
loop_
_entity.id
_entity.type
_entity.pdbx_description
1 polymer ?
#
loop_
_entity_poly.entity_id
_entity_poly.type
_entity_poly.pdbx_seq_one_letter_code
_entity_poly.pdbx_strand_id
1 'polypeptide(L)'
;MAGLSWVSALLWFIGIIAAQSILNDTLFGLVAPASLVALLDAAVNLAFVLFMGIFAVQQHPFMPHWAEAALADGSDDATTVEPSTAIDQILPLEQATATDRSYSRSALTSDDCDDILARLDATMRERRLWSQSTLTLRDLAEQTRVRPRYITQALNTRAGPNFYDYVNIWRVEAACQLLTGSAMSVSAICYDCGFNSRSTFYVAFKRTTGLTPTEYRERPRLGPTTDSVR
;
A
#
# COMPACT_ATOMS: atom_id res chain seq x y z
N MET A 1 -11.65 -14.25 -0.81
CA MET A 1 -12.51 -14.56 0.36
C MET A 1 -11.66 -14.67 1.63
N ALA A 2 -11.06 -13.57 2.10
CA ALA A 2 -10.14 -13.58 3.26
C ALA A 2 -10.66 -12.76 4.46
N GLY A 3 -11.83 -12.13 4.33
CA GLY A 3 -12.33 -11.15 5.32
C GLY A 3 -12.99 -11.74 6.58
N LEU A 4 -13.35 -13.04 6.59
CA LEU A 4 -14.06 -13.67 7.71
C LEU A 4 -13.21 -14.67 8.50
N SER A 5 -11.97 -14.95 8.09
CA SER A 5 -11.10 -15.94 8.77
C SER A 5 -10.75 -15.52 10.20
N TRP A 6 -10.67 -14.22 10.47
CA TRP A 6 -10.36 -13.69 11.80
C TRP A 6 -11.52 -13.89 12.80
N VAL A 7 -12.77 -13.81 12.33
CA VAL A 7 -13.96 -14.06 13.17
C VAL A 7 -14.03 -15.54 13.52
N SER A 8 -13.75 -16.42 12.56
CA SER A 8 -13.65 -17.86 12.84
C SER A 8 -12.50 -18.17 13.81
N ALA A 9 -11.35 -17.51 13.68
CA ALA A 9 -10.26 -17.63 14.64
C ALA A 9 -10.64 -17.15 16.04
N LEU A 10 -11.37 -16.03 16.14
CA LEU A 10 -11.89 -15.50 17.41
C LEU A 10 -12.89 -16.46 18.07
N LEU A 11 -13.83 -17.01 17.29
CA LEU A 11 -14.84 -17.95 17.80
C LEU A 11 -14.24 -19.27 18.25
N TRP A 12 -13.28 -19.83 17.50
CA TRP A 12 -12.51 -21.00 17.94
C TRP A 12 -11.74 -20.70 19.22
N PHE A 13 -11.17 -19.50 19.36
CA PHE A 13 -10.41 -19.13 20.54
C PHE A 13 -11.27 -18.93 21.79
N ILE A 14 -12.43 -18.27 21.67
CA ILE A 14 -13.44 -18.16 22.74
C ILE A 14 -13.89 -19.57 23.16
N GLY A 15 -14.11 -20.46 22.20
CA GLY A 15 -14.44 -21.86 22.47
C GLY A 15 -13.35 -22.60 23.24
N ILE A 16 -12.08 -22.38 22.90
CA ILE A 16 -10.94 -22.96 23.62
C ILE A 16 -10.86 -22.45 25.05
N ILE A 17 -11.03 -21.15 25.29
CA ILE A 17 -11.02 -20.58 26.65
C ILE A 17 -12.16 -21.17 27.49
N ALA A 18 -13.38 -21.21 26.95
CA ALA A 18 -14.53 -21.77 27.65
C ALA A 18 -14.32 -23.25 27.98
N ALA A 19 -13.77 -24.03 27.04
CA ALA A 19 -13.42 -25.43 27.27
C ALA A 19 -12.33 -25.57 28.35
N GLN A 20 -11.33 -24.70 28.37
CA GLN A 20 -10.27 -24.70 29.37
C GLN A 20 -10.83 -24.37 30.77
N SER A 21 -11.74 -23.39 30.87
CA SER A 21 -12.43 -23.03 32.11
C SER A 21 -13.26 -24.20 32.65
N ILE A 22 -14.07 -24.84 31.80
CA ILE A 22 -14.88 -26.01 32.18
C ILE A 22 -13.98 -27.18 32.59
N LEU A 23 -12.88 -27.41 31.87
CA LEU A 23 -11.92 -28.46 32.19
C LEU A 23 -11.22 -28.18 33.53
N ASN A 24 -10.89 -26.93 33.83
CA ASN A 24 -10.27 -26.54 35.09
C ASN A 24 -11.23 -26.77 36.27
N ASP A 25 -12.49 -26.36 36.13
CA ASP A 25 -13.53 -26.56 37.16
C ASP A 25 -13.85 -28.04 37.41
N THR A 26 -13.85 -28.86 36.35
CA THR A 26 -14.16 -30.30 36.45
C THR A 26 -12.97 -31.14 36.90
N LEU A 27 -11.74 -30.76 36.56
CA LEU A 27 -10.55 -31.61 36.72
C LEU A 27 -9.67 -31.17 37.92
N PHE A 28 -9.64 -29.88 38.25
CA PHE A 28 -8.83 -29.34 39.35
C PHE A 28 -9.63 -28.92 40.60
N GLY A 29 -10.97 -28.90 40.51
CA GLY A 29 -11.87 -28.50 41.61
C GLY A 29 -11.78 -29.33 42.90
N LEU A 30 -11.11 -30.50 42.88
CA LEU A 30 -10.88 -31.34 44.06
C LEU A 30 -9.41 -31.46 44.50
N VAL A 31 -8.45 -31.03 43.68
CA VAL A 31 -7.02 -31.36 43.86
C VAL A 31 -6.18 -30.12 44.20
N ALA A 32 -6.60 -28.93 43.76
CA ALA A 32 -5.86 -27.69 43.94
C ALA A 32 -6.60 -26.70 44.86
N PRO A 33 -5.88 -25.90 45.67
CA PRO A 33 -6.49 -24.84 46.47
C PRO A 33 -7.10 -23.76 45.55
N ALA A 34 -8.33 -23.33 45.86
CA ALA A 34 -9.09 -22.40 45.03
C ALA A 34 -8.36 -21.09 44.71
N SER A 35 -7.48 -20.62 45.60
CA SER A 35 -6.66 -19.42 45.39
C SER A 35 -5.60 -19.60 44.29
N LEU A 36 -5.00 -20.79 44.17
CA LEU A 36 -4.02 -21.10 43.14
C LEU A 36 -4.70 -21.19 41.76
N VAL A 37 -5.88 -21.81 41.72
CA VAL A 37 -6.71 -21.93 40.51
C VAL A 37 -7.13 -20.54 40.03
N ALA A 38 -7.63 -19.68 40.93
CA ALA A 38 -8.01 -18.31 40.61
C ALA A 38 -6.82 -17.45 40.15
N LEU A 39 -5.62 -17.65 40.72
CA LEU A 39 -4.42 -16.93 40.32
C LEU A 39 -3.98 -17.32 38.89
N LEU A 40 -4.02 -18.61 38.56
CA LEU A 40 -3.70 -19.11 37.23
C LEU A 40 -4.70 -18.58 36.18
N ASP A 41 -5.99 -18.58 36.51
CA ASP A 41 -7.04 -18.05 35.63
C ASP A 41 -6.86 -16.54 35.36
N ALA A 42 -6.60 -15.77 36.42
CA ALA A 42 -6.30 -14.35 36.31
C ALA A 42 -5.02 -14.08 35.49
N ALA A 43 -3.98 -14.91 35.64
CA ALA A 43 -2.74 -14.78 34.89
C ALA A 43 -2.93 -15.08 33.39
N VAL A 44 -3.72 -16.10 33.05
CA VAL A 44 -4.05 -16.44 31.65
C VAL A 44 -4.87 -15.32 31.00
N ASN A 45 -5.88 -14.79 31.71
CA ASN A 45 -6.69 -13.67 31.23
C ASN A 45 -5.85 -12.39 31.03
N LEU A 46 -4.94 -12.09 31.94
CA LEU A 46 -4.03 -10.95 31.81
C LEU A 46 -3.07 -11.10 30.62
N ALA A 47 -2.47 -12.30 30.46
CA ALA A 47 -1.60 -12.60 29.33
C ALA A 47 -2.36 -12.49 28.00
N PHE A 48 -3.63 -12.89 27.96
CA PHE A 48 -4.49 -12.73 26.79
C PHE A 48 -4.76 -11.27 26.45
N VAL A 49 -5.12 -10.44 27.44
CA VAL A 49 -5.35 -8.99 27.22
C VAL A 49 -4.09 -8.31 26.69
N LEU A 50 -2.92 -8.67 27.23
CA LEU A 50 -1.64 -8.16 26.76
C LEU A 50 -1.32 -8.64 25.35
N PHE A 51 -1.55 -9.93 25.06
CA PHE A 51 -1.36 -10.49 23.72
C PHE A 51 -2.29 -9.84 22.69
N MET A 52 -3.57 -9.66 23.01
CA MET A 52 -4.53 -8.95 22.17
C MET A 52 -4.16 -7.47 22.00
N GLY A 53 -3.66 -6.79 23.02
CA GLY A 53 -3.18 -5.41 22.89
C GLY A 53 -1.98 -5.30 21.95
N ILE A 54 -0.98 -6.17 22.11
CA ILE A 54 0.21 -6.21 21.26
C ILE A 54 -0.15 -6.62 19.83
N PHE A 55 -1.03 -7.61 19.68
CA PHE A 55 -1.48 -8.11 18.38
C PHE A 55 -2.43 -7.11 17.69
N ALA A 56 -3.27 -6.39 18.42
CA ALA A 56 -4.12 -5.32 17.88
C ALA A 56 -3.30 -4.12 17.36
N VAL A 57 -2.16 -3.83 17.99
CA VAL A 57 -1.21 -2.83 17.49
C VAL A 57 -0.44 -3.35 16.26
N GLN A 58 -0.25 -4.67 16.13
CA GLN A 58 0.46 -5.30 15.01
C GLN A 58 -0.45 -5.71 13.84
N GLN A 59 -1.76 -5.73 14.03
CA GLN A 59 -2.72 -5.76 12.94
C GLN A 59 -2.74 -4.38 12.29
N HIS A 60 -1.87 -4.17 11.29
CA HIS A 60 -2.08 -3.07 10.34
C HIS A 60 -3.56 -3.10 9.90
N PRO A 61 -4.26 -1.96 9.92
CA PRO A 61 -5.67 -1.92 9.57
C PRO A 61 -5.80 -2.49 8.16
N PHE A 62 -6.40 -3.67 8.03
CA PHE A 62 -6.79 -4.20 6.74
C PHE A 62 -7.98 -3.37 6.28
N MET A 63 -7.70 -2.18 5.75
CA MET A 63 -8.62 -1.38 4.96
C MET A 63 -8.48 -1.85 3.51
N PRO A 64 -9.46 -2.57 2.94
CA PRO A 64 -9.55 -2.67 1.50
C PRO A 64 -9.85 -1.27 0.97
N HIS A 65 -8.92 -0.71 0.19
CA HIS A 65 -8.93 0.58 -0.52
C HIS A 65 -10.23 1.11 -1.18
N TRP A 66 -11.33 0.36 -1.20
CA TRP A 66 -12.65 0.81 -1.68
C TRP A 66 -13.63 1.15 -0.54
N ALA A 67 -13.35 0.77 0.71
CA ALA A 67 -14.23 1.01 1.85
C ALA A 67 -14.25 2.47 2.33
N GLU A 68 -13.15 3.22 2.12
CA GLU A 68 -13.14 4.68 2.31
C GLU A 68 -13.92 5.41 1.19
N ALA A 69 -14.06 4.80 0.01
CA ALA A 69 -14.76 5.39 -1.11
C ALA A 69 -16.30 5.36 -0.96
N ALA A 70 -16.86 4.48 -0.12
CA ALA A 70 -18.30 4.26 0.01
C ALA A 70 -18.98 5.00 1.20
N LEU A 71 -18.21 5.54 2.15
CA LEU A 71 -18.78 6.19 3.36
C LEU A 71 -18.76 7.73 3.31
N ALA A 72 -18.00 8.32 2.39
CA ALA A 72 -17.92 9.78 2.24
C ALA A 72 -18.92 10.35 1.22
N ASP A 73 -19.54 9.50 0.40
CA ASP A 73 -20.47 9.94 -0.64
C ASP A 73 -21.92 9.59 -0.24
N GLY A 74 -22.48 10.46 0.60
CA GLY A 74 -23.92 10.63 0.65
C GLY A 74 -24.35 11.47 -0.53
N SER A 75 -24.35 10.91 -1.73
CA SER A 75 -25.12 11.42 -2.85
C SER A 75 -25.57 10.29 -3.76
N ASP A 76 -26.87 10.25 -4.00
CA ASP A 76 -27.56 9.31 -4.85
C ASP A 76 -26.98 9.34 -6.27
N ASP A 77 -26.15 8.37 -6.65
CA ASP A 77 -26.21 7.84 -8.01
C ASP A 77 -25.61 6.43 -8.12
N ALA A 78 -26.48 5.47 -8.32
CA ALA A 78 -26.11 4.11 -8.65
C ALA A 78 -25.67 4.05 -10.12
N THR A 79 -24.41 3.71 -10.39
CA THR A 79 -24.06 3.04 -11.65
C THR A 79 -23.13 1.87 -11.38
N THR A 80 -23.77 0.70 -11.38
CA THR A 80 -23.18 -0.64 -11.40
C THR A 80 -22.19 -0.75 -12.56
N VAL A 81 -20.92 -1.04 -12.26
CA VAL A 81 -19.99 -1.61 -13.25
C VAL A 81 -19.48 -2.92 -12.69
N GLU A 82 -19.90 -4.00 -13.34
CA GLU A 82 -19.47 -5.36 -13.04
C GLU A 82 -17.96 -5.56 -13.27
N PRO A 83 -17.29 -6.38 -12.45
CA PRO A 83 -15.92 -6.82 -12.73
C PRO A 83 -15.95 -7.81 -13.90
N SER A 84 -15.51 -7.34 -15.08
CA SER A 84 -15.27 -8.16 -16.27
C SER A 84 -14.32 -9.31 -15.96
N THR A 85 -14.90 -10.48 -15.80
CA THR A 85 -14.26 -11.78 -15.62
C THR A 85 -13.83 -12.29 -16.99
N ALA A 86 -12.59 -12.06 -17.39
CA ALA A 86 -12.00 -12.73 -18.56
C ALA A 86 -10.47 -12.57 -18.62
N ILE A 87 -9.73 -13.35 -17.83
CA ILE A 87 -8.40 -13.85 -18.25
C ILE A 87 -8.27 -15.29 -17.77
N ASP A 88 -9.14 -16.15 -18.30
CA ASP A 88 -8.86 -17.57 -18.51
C ASP A 88 -8.64 -17.72 -20.02
N GLN A 89 -7.41 -17.52 -20.48
CA GLN A 89 -6.95 -18.07 -21.75
C GLN A 89 -5.44 -18.31 -21.68
N ILE A 90 -5.15 -19.58 -21.42
CA ILE A 90 -3.86 -20.23 -21.39
C ILE A 90 -3.22 -20.14 -22.78
N LEU A 91 -1.95 -19.71 -22.85
CA LEU A 91 -1.07 -20.05 -23.96
C LEU A 91 -0.09 -21.14 -23.48
N PRO A 92 -0.08 -22.35 -24.06
CA PRO A 92 0.86 -23.40 -23.69
C PRO A 92 2.27 -23.03 -24.18
N LEU A 93 3.17 -22.72 -23.26
CA LEU A 93 4.61 -22.63 -23.54
C LEU A 93 5.27 -23.95 -23.16
N GLU A 94 4.95 -24.99 -23.92
CA GLU A 94 5.74 -26.23 -23.90
C GLU A 94 6.77 -26.16 -25.02
N GLN A 95 8.03 -26.40 -24.64
CA GLN A 95 9.22 -26.71 -25.45
C GLN A 95 10.10 -25.55 -25.94
N ALA A 96 11.11 -25.21 -25.13
CA ALA A 96 12.52 -25.30 -25.54
C ALA A 96 13.45 -25.26 -24.32
N THR A 97 13.87 -26.47 -23.95
CA THR A 97 15.00 -26.94 -23.15
C THR A 97 16.20 -26.02 -22.84
N ALA A 98 16.74 -26.27 -21.64
CA ALA A 98 18.15 -26.13 -21.24
C ALA A 98 18.73 -24.71 -21.08
N THR A 99 18.55 -24.12 -19.90
CA THR A 99 19.70 -23.66 -19.09
C THR A 99 19.33 -23.59 -17.61
N ASP A 100 19.54 -24.71 -16.95
CA ASP A 100 19.65 -24.86 -15.50
C ASP A 100 20.96 -24.20 -14.98
N ARG A 101 21.16 -22.91 -15.32
CA ARG A 101 22.30 -22.07 -14.90
C ARG A 101 21.88 -20.68 -14.41
N SER A 102 20.58 -20.40 -14.36
CA SER A 102 20.04 -19.06 -14.06
C SER A 102 19.27 -18.98 -12.73
N TYR A 103 19.54 -19.89 -11.79
CA TYR A 103 19.03 -19.76 -10.41
C TYR A 103 20.07 -19.20 -9.42
N SER A 104 21.33 -19.01 -9.84
CA SER A 104 22.43 -18.55 -8.97
C SER A 104 22.90 -17.11 -9.25
N ARG A 105 22.19 -16.33 -10.08
CA ARG A 105 22.53 -14.93 -10.45
C ARG A 105 21.53 -13.88 -9.90
N SER A 106 20.72 -14.24 -8.91
CA SER A 106 19.58 -13.41 -8.46
C SER A 106 19.87 -12.48 -7.27
N ALA A 107 21.09 -11.98 -7.14
CA ALA A 107 21.33 -10.74 -6.44
C ALA A 107 21.70 -9.71 -7.51
N LEU A 108 20.74 -8.87 -7.91
CA LEU A 108 21.10 -7.61 -8.56
C LEU A 108 22.10 -6.93 -7.61
N THR A 109 23.26 -6.54 -8.13
CA THR A 109 24.19 -5.75 -7.32
C THR A 109 23.55 -4.38 -7.04
N SER A 110 24.04 -3.70 -6.02
CA SER A 110 23.62 -2.31 -5.75
C SER A 110 23.69 -1.45 -7.01
N ASP A 111 24.79 -1.58 -7.74
CA ASP A 111 25.09 -0.77 -8.92
C ASP A 111 24.11 -1.08 -10.07
N ASP A 112 23.75 -2.35 -10.28
CA ASP A 112 22.74 -2.73 -11.27
C ASP A 112 21.35 -2.14 -10.94
N CYS A 113 20.99 -2.08 -9.65
CA CYS A 113 19.73 -1.47 -9.22
C CYS A 113 19.71 0.04 -9.52
N ASP A 114 20.82 0.73 -9.24
CA ASP A 114 20.93 2.16 -9.45
C ASP A 114 20.90 2.52 -10.95
N ASP A 115 21.55 1.71 -11.79
CA ASP A 115 21.49 1.84 -13.26
C ASP A 115 20.07 1.63 -13.81
N ILE A 116 19.35 0.65 -13.27
CA ILE A 116 17.95 0.40 -13.65
C ILE A 116 17.07 1.60 -13.28
N LEU A 117 17.23 2.15 -12.07
CA LEU A 117 16.50 3.34 -11.63
C LEU A 117 16.81 4.56 -12.49
N ALA A 118 18.08 4.81 -12.81
CA ALA A 118 18.46 5.91 -13.68
C ALA A 118 17.79 5.82 -15.06
N ARG A 119 17.70 4.61 -15.63
CA ARG A 119 16.98 4.36 -16.89
C ARG A 119 15.48 4.57 -16.76
N LEU A 120 14.87 4.13 -15.66
CA LEU A 120 13.45 4.35 -15.36
C LEU A 120 13.16 5.84 -15.30
N ASP A 121 13.94 6.59 -14.53
CA ASP A 121 13.77 8.04 -14.33
C ASP A 121 13.95 8.83 -15.63
N ALA A 122 14.96 8.47 -16.43
CA ALA A 122 15.17 9.08 -17.75
C ALA A 122 13.95 8.85 -18.67
N THR A 123 13.44 7.62 -18.71
CA THR A 123 12.29 7.25 -19.55
C THR A 123 11.00 7.93 -19.08
N MET A 124 10.78 7.98 -17.77
CA MET A 124 9.65 8.69 -17.16
C MET A 124 9.64 10.17 -17.53
N ARG A 125 10.81 10.82 -17.49
CA ARG A 125 10.96 12.24 -17.81
C ARG A 125 10.80 12.52 -19.30
N GLU A 126 11.50 11.78 -20.15
CA GLU A 126 11.51 11.99 -21.61
C GLU A 126 10.11 11.83 -22.22
N ARG A 127 9.39 10.79 -21.80
CA ARG A 127 8.10 10.40 -22.40
C ARG A 127 6.89 10.86 -21.60
N ARG A 128 7.11 11.53 -20.46
CA ARG A 128 6.07 11.99 -19.53
C ARG A 128 5.09 10.87 -19.17
N LEU A 129 5.59 9.64 -18.98
CA LEU A 129 4.74 8.46 -18.77
C LEU A 129 3.84 8.59 -17.54
N TRP A 130 4.25 9.40 -16.56
CA TRP A 130 3.45 9.73 -15.38
C TRP A 130 2.08 10.33 -15.72
N SER A 131 1.90 11.02 -16.85
CA SER A 131 0.60 11.60 -17.23
C SER A 131 -0.39 10.55 -17.76
N GLN A 132 0.07 9.34 -18.07
CA GLN A 132 -0.78 8.27 -18.57
C GLN A 132 -1.48 7.59 -17.39
N SER A 133 -2.81 7.66 -17.35
CA SER A 133 -3.58 7.11 -16.23
C SER A 133 -3.67 5.58 -16.23
N THR A 134 -3.39 4.95 -17.38
CA THR A 134 -3.35 3.50 -17.58
C THR A 134 -1.95 2.91 -17.47
N LEU A 135 -0.94 3.70 -17.08
CA LEU A 135 0.45 3.24 -17.03
C LEU A 135 0.60 2.02 -16.11
N THR A 136 1.04 0.90 -16.67
CA THR A 136 1.34 -0.32 -15.93
C THR A 136 2.84 -0.59 -15.82
N LEU A 137 3.21 -1.48 -14.90
CA LEU A 137 4.59 -1.95 -14.77
C LEU A 137 5.08 -2.62 -16.07
N ARG A 138 4.18 -3.29 -16.79
CA ARG A 138 4.50 -3.93 -18.07
C ARG A 138 4.84 -2.89 -19.13
N ASP A 139 4.07 -1.82 -19.22
CA ASP A 139 4.34 -0.74 -20.19
C ASP A 139 5.70 -0.10 -19.91
N LEU A 140 6.03 0.12 -18.63
CA LEU A 140 7.34 0.67 -18.25
C LEU A 140 8.48 -0.31 -18.55
N ALA A 141 8.26 -1.61 -18.34
CA ALA A 141 9.21 -2.67 -18.69
C ALA A 141 9.50 -2.73 -20.20
N GLU A 142 8.45 -2.63 -21.02
CA GLU A 142 8.57 -2.62 -22.48
C GLU A 142 9.32 -1.38 -22.96
N GLN A 143 9.03 -0.21 -22.41
CA GLN A 143 9.69 1.04 -22.80
C GLN A 143 11.14 1.13 -22.35
N THR A 144 11.47 0.61 -21.17
CA THR A 144 12.84 0.59 -20.66
C THR A 144 13.65 -0.61 -21.18
N ARG A 145 13.01 -1.61 -21.79
CA ARG A 145 13.59 -2.93 -22.13
C ARG A 145 14.21 -3.63 -20.90
N VAL A 146 13.60 -3.46 -19.73
CA VAL A 146 13.99 -4.13 -18.49
C VAL A 146 12.88 -5.09 -18.10
N ARG A 147 13.22 -6.30 -17.65
CA ARG A 147 12.20 -7.26 -17.23
C ARG A 147 11.46 -6.75 -15.98
N PRO A 148 10.13 -6.92 -15.87
CA PRO A 148 9.35 -6.41 -14.74
C PRO A 148 9.89 -6.80 -13.37
N ARG A 149 10.37 -8.04 -13.23
CA ARG A 149 10.97 -8.55 -11.98
C ARG A 149 12.15 -7.68 -11.50
N TYR A 150 13.01 -7.25 -12.40
CA TYR A 150 14.18 -6.43 -12.05
C TYR A 150 13.78 -5.00 -11.69
N ILE A 151 12.74 -4.45 -12.32
CA ILE A 151 12.17 -3.16 -11.95
C ILE A 151 11.60 -3.23 -10.54
N THR A 152 10.77 -4.23 -10.23
CA THR A 152 10.22 -4.42 -8.88
C THR A 152 11.32 -4.59 -7.84
N GLN A 153 12.36 -5.37 -8.14
CA GLN A 153 13.48 -5.56 -7.23
C GLN A 153 14.27 -4.27 -7.00
N ALA A 154 14.57 -3.51 -8.06
CA ALA A 154 15.27 -2.22 -7.95
C ALA A 154 14.45 -1.19 -7.15
N LEU A 155 13.15 -1.05 -7.46
CA LEU A 155 12.25 -0.14 -6.74
C LEU A 155 12.15 -0.50 -5.26
N ASN A 156 11.93 -1.76 -4.93
CA ASN A 156 11.81 -2.21 -3.53
C ASN A 156 13.12 -2.02 -2.74
N THR A 157 14.27 -2.05 -3.40
CA THR A 157 15.58 -1.89 -2.76
C THR A 157 15.92 -0.42 -2.49
N ARG A 158 15.41 0.52 -3.29
CA ARG A 158 15.94 1.89 -3.37
C ARG A 158 14.87 3.00 -3.34
N ALA A 159 13.68 2.76 -3.88
CA ALA A 159 12.67 3.79 -4.14
C ALA A 159 11.35 3.61 -3.35
N GLY A 160 11.11 2.44 -2.75
CA GLY A 160 9.94 2.18 -1.91
C GLY A 160 9.13 0.94 -2.32
N PRO A 161 8.02 0.65 -1.62
CA PRO A 161 7.41 -0.69 -1.59
C PRO A 161 6.58 -1.06 -2.84
N ASN A 162 6.33 -0.14 -3.79
CA ASN A 162 5.47 -0.43 -4.93
C ASN A 162 5.71 0.50 -6.14
N PHE A 163 5.52 -0.05 -7.34
CA PHE A 163 5.48 0.67 -8.63
C PHE A 163 4.53 1.87 -8.61
N TYR A 164 3.33 1.72 -8.03
CA TYR A 164 2.36 2.81 -7.98
C TYR A 164 2.84 3.99 -7.13
N ASP A 165 3.58 3.73 -6.05
CA ASP A 165 4.15 4.80 -5.23
C ASP A 165 5.24 5.54 -5.99
N TYR A 166 6.10 4.81 -6.72
CA TYR A 166 7.09 5.41 -7.62
C TYR A 166 6.44 6.32 -8.67
N VAL A 167 5.41 5.85 -9.38
CA VAL A 167 4.70 6.68 -10.38
C VAL A 167 4.04 7.89 -9.71
N ASN A 168 3.43 7.71 -8.54
CA ASN A 168 2.76 8.81 -7.84
C ASN A 168 3.73 9.91 -7.40
N ILE A 169 4.98 9.59 -7.07
CA ILE A 169 6.00 10.63 -6.78
C ILE A 169 6.18 11.54 -8.00
N TRP A 170 6.36 10.97 -9.19
CA TRP A 170 6.46 11.74 -10.43
C TRP A 170 5.22 12.58 -10.73
N ARG A 171 4.02 11.99 -10.53
CA ARG A 171 2.76 12.70 -10.75
C ARG A 171 2.57 13.86 -9.78
N VAL A 172 2.93 13.67 -8.50
CA VAL A 172 2.84 14.72 -7.49
C VAL A 172 3.86 15.83 -7.75
N GLU A 173 5.08 15.49 -8.15
CA GLU A 173 6.10 16.49 -8.52
C GLU A 173 5.62 17.37 -9.68
N ALA A 174 5.05 16.76 -10.73
CA ALA A 174 4.43 17.48 -11.83
C ALA A 174 3.25 18.36 -11.36
N ALA A 175 2.41 17.84 -10.46
CA ALA A 175 1.31 18.60 -9.88
C ALA A 175 1.79 19.81 -9.07
N CYS A 176 2.87 19.69 -8.29
CA CYS A 176 3.47 20.82 -7.56
C CYS A 176 3.92 21.94 -8.51
N GLN A 177 4.53 21.59 -9.64
CA GLN A 177 4.93 22.55 -10.67
C GLN A 177 3.72 23.25 -11.29
N LEU A 178 2.64 22.52 -11.58
CA LEU A 178 1.41 23.09 -12.14
C LEU A 178 0.63 23.94 -11.12
N LEU A 179 0.58 23.52 -9.86
CA LEU A 179 -0.12 24.23 -8.78
C LEU A 179 0.49 25.60 -8.52
N THR A 180 1.80 25.72 -8.67
CA THR A 180 2.54 26.98 -8.51
C THR A 180 2.64 27.75 -9.83
N GLY A 181 2.88 27.08 -10.95
CA GLY A 181 3.12 27.72 -12.25
C GLY A 181 1.87 28.14 -13.03
N SER A 182 0.67 27.74 -12.61
CA SER A 182 -0.56 27.98 -13.38
C SER A 182 -1.77 28.32 -12.49
N ALA A 183 -2.77 28.95 -13.11
CA ALA A 183 -4.09 29.20 -12.51
C ALA A 183 -5.09 28.04 -12.71
N MET A 184 -4.62 26.88 -13.21
CA MET A 184 -5.50 25.74 -13.47
C MET A 184 -6.21 25.28 -12.18
N SER A 185 -7.43 24.76 -12.30
CA SER A 185 -8.11 24.21 -11.14
C SER A 185 -7.35 22.98 -10.61
N VAL A 186 -7.41 22.74 -9.30
CA VAL A 186 -6.81 21.55 -8.68
C VAL A 186 -7.37 20.27 -9.32
N SER A 187 -8.65 20.29 -9.72
CA SER A 187 -9.29 19.18 -10.43
C SER A 187 -8.68 18.92 -11.81
N ALA A 188 -8.41 19.98 -12.58
CA ALA A 188 -7.78 19.83 -13.89
C ALA A 188 -6.36 19.27 -13.74
N ILE A 189 -5.59 19.81 -12.80
CA ILE A 189 -4.21 19.35 -12.51
C ILE A 189 -4.19 17.86 -12.12
N CYS A 190 -5.16 17.41 -11.32
CA CYS A 190 -5.31 16.00 -10.95
C CYS A 190 -5.35 15.09 -12.19
N TYR A 191 -6.21 15.39 -13.16
CA TYR A 191 -6.36 14.56 -14.35
C TYR A 191 -5.19 14.73 -15.34
N ASP A 192 -4.66 15.94 -15.49
CA ASP A 192 -3.47 16.19 -16.34
C ASP A 192 -2.22 15.47 -15.83
N CYS A 193 -2.12 15.27 -14.50
CA CYS A 193 -1.05 14.48 -13.90
C CYS A 193 -1.32 12.97 -13.96
N GLY A 194 -2.37 12.50 -14.64
CA GLY A 194 -2.65 11.08 -14.87
C GLY A 194 -3.35 10.35 -13.72
N PHE A 195 -3.97 11.06 -12.77
CA PHE A 195 -4.80 10.40 -11.75
C PHE A 195 -6.20 10.11 -12.29
N ASN A 196 -6.72 8.92 -11.99
CA ASN A 196 -8.09 8.51 -12.36
C ASN A 196 -9.16 9.11 -11.43
N SER A 197 -8.79 9.54 -10.22
CA SER A 197 -9.73 10.13 -9.26
C SER A 197 -9.07 11.22 -8.41
N ARG A 198 -9.89 12.19 -7.99
CA ARG A 198 -9.49 13.24 -7.06
C ARG A 198 -9.07 12.68 -5.70
N SER A 199 -9.79 11.68 -5.19
CA SER A 199 -9.49 11.07 -3.88
C SER A 199 -8.08 10.47 -3.86
N THR A 200 -7.72 9.71 -4.91
CA THR A 200 -6.38 9.13 -5.05
C THR A 200 -5.31 10.21 -5.15
N PHE A 201 -5.58 11.29 -5.90
CA PHE A 201 -4.67 12.42 -6.02
C PHE A 201 -4.42 13.11 -4.68
N TYR A 202 -5.48 13.48 -3.94
CA TYR A 202 -5.34 14.18 -2.66
C TYR A 202 -4.57 13.36 -1.63
N VAL A 203 -4.84 12.05 -1.56
CA VAL A 203 -4.11 11.13 -0.66
C VAL A 203 -2.63 11.06 -1.04
N ALA A 204 -2.34 10.81 -2.33
CA ALA A 204 -0.95 10.73 -2.80
C ALA A 204 -0.20 12.05 -2.58
N PHE A 205 -0.83 13.18 -2.90
CA PHE A 205 -0.25 14.50 -2.77
C PHE A 205 0.06 14.84 -1.31
N LYS A 206 -0.89 14.60 -0.40
CA LYS A 206 -0.68 14.84 1.04
C LYS A 206 0.36 13.92 1.64
N ARG A 207 0.39 12.65 1.23
CA ARG A 207 1.41 11.69 1.69
C ARG A 207 2.82 12.11 1.26
N THR A 208 2.98 12.64 0.05
CA THR A 208 4.29 13.03 -0.49
C THR A 208 4.74 14.41 0.00
N THR A 209 3.83 15.38 0.11
CA THR A 209 4.18 16.80 0.41
C THR A 209 3.88 17.22 1.84
N GLY A 210 3.10 16.44 2.59
CA GLY A 210 2.57 16.77 3.91
C GLY A 210 1.36 17.72 3.89
N LEU A 211 1.02 18.30 2.74
CA LEU A 211 -0.03 19.31 2.59
C LEU A 211 -1.08 18.85 1.58
N THR A 212 -2.30 19.38 1.66
CA THR A 212 -3.27 19.22 0.58
C THR A 212 -2.87 20.08 -0.64
N PRO A 213 -3.32 19.73 -1.86
CA PRO A 213 -3.03 20.53 -3.06
C PRO A 213 -3.45 22.01 -2.93
N THR A 214 -4.56 22.27 -2.25
CA THR A 214 -5.08 23.63 -2.01
C THR A 214 -4.16 24.39 -1.05
N GLU A 215 -3.83 23.79 0.09
CA GLU A 215 -2.89 24.39 1.06
C GLU A 215 -1.51 24.64 0.44
N TYR A 216 -1.04 23.72 -0.41
CA TYR A 216 0.23 23.87 -1.12
C TYR A 216 0.24 25.08 -2.06
N ARG A 217 -0.89 25.36 -2.73
CA ARG A 217 -1.04 26.52 -3.62
C ARG A 217 -1.12 27.83 -2.84
N GLU A 218 -1.84 27.84 -1.73
CA GLU A 218 -2.05 29.03 -0.90
C GLU A 218 -0.81 29.43 -0.10
N ARG A 219 0.16 28.52 0.02
CA ARG A 219 1.41 28.80 0.73
C ARG A 219 2.11 30.02 0.11
N PRO A 220 2.39 31.08 0.90
CA PRO A 220 3.17 32.20 0.44
C PRO A 220 4.53 31.69 -0.05
N ARG A 221 4.89 32.03 -1.30
CA ARG A 221 6.27 31.89 -1.73
C ARG A 221 7.08 32.82 -0.85
N LEU A 222 7.81 32.28 0.11
CA LEU A 222 8.91 33.00 0.74
C LEU A 222 9.92 33.27 -0.37
N GLY A 223 9.71 34.36 -1.12
CA GLY A 223 10.79 34.99 -1.85
C GLY A 223 11.85 35.41 -0.84
N PRO A 224 13.14 35.44 -1.22
CA PRO A 224 14.20 35.87 -0.31
C PRO A 224 13.78 37.21 0.30
N THR A 225 13.62 37.23 1.63
CA THR A 225 13.35 38.45 2.40
C THR A 225 14.44 39.44 2.07
N THR A 226 14.14 40.34 1.13
CA THR A 226 14.95 41.51 0.84
C THR A 226 14.56 42.53 1.90
N ASP A 227 14.95 42.27 3.14
CA ASP A 227 14.74 43.16 4.27
C ASP A 227 16.06 43.29 5.03
N SER A 228 16.92 44.18 4.50
CA SER A 228 17.60 45.17 5.32
C SER A 228 18.19 46.27 4.43
N VAL A 229 17.32 47.20 4.01
CA VAL A 229 17.75 48.60 3.84
C VAL A 229 17.86 49.20 5.24
N ARG A 230 19.07 49.50 5.70
CA ARG A 230 19.42 50.76 6.37
C ARG A 230 20.91 50.89 6.58
#